data_AF-A0A0C9Z1R9-F1
#
_entry.id   AF-A0A0C9Z1R9-F1
#
_cell.length_a   1.000
_cell.length_b   1.000
_cell.length_c   1.000
_cell.angle_alpha   90.00
_cell.angle_beta   90.00
_cell.angle_gamma   90.00
#
_symmetry.space_group_name_H-M   'P 1'
#
loop_
_entity.id
_entity.type
_entity.pdbx_description
1 polymer ?
#
loop_
_entity_poly.entity_id
_entity_poly.type
_entity_poly.pdbx_seq_one_letter_code
_entity_poly.pdbx_strand_id
1 'polypeptide(L)'
;ARNVGALAIELGVSDLPNILHHFLHSQLNPSDSHNPEHIPCHECPLYKGKIHVYNSACSVFSAPSDLSRIYGMCCEYIHSSPMWRNAGPQFDCVFIVTDLQAEGMCSLHQQNHLFGTEATVPQ
;
A
#
# COMPACT_ATOMS: atom_id res chain seq x y z
N ALA A 1 13.28 -3.78 10.54
CA ALA A 1 11.92 -4.02 11.06
C ALA A 1 11.69 -3.11 12.26
N ARG A 2 10.55 -2.41 12.33
CA ARG A 2 10.25 -1.34 13.30
C ARG A 2 8.96 -1.65 14.05
N ASN A 3 8.76 -1.05 15.22
CA ASN A 3 7.47 -1.08 15.90
C ASN A 3 6.55 0.03 15.36
N VAL A 4 5.24 -0.10 15.59
CA VAL A 4 4.21 0.82 15.05
C VAL A 4 4.43 2.26 15.51
N GLY A 5 4.73 2.48 16.80
CA GLY A 5 4.90 3.83 17.35
C GLY A 5 6.11 4.57 16.79
N ALA A 6 7.24 3.89 16.62
CA ALA A 6 8.43 4.46 16.00
C ALA A 6 8.19 4.82 14.53
N LEU A 7 7.43 3.98 13.81
CA LEU A 7 7.06 4.24 12.43
C LEU A 7 6.06 5.41 12.31
N ALA A 8 5.12 5.53 13.25
CA ALA A 8 4.17 6.65 13.32
C ALA A 8 4.90 8.01 13.43
N ILE A 9 5.93 8.08 14.27
CA ILE A 9 6.77 9.28 14.44
C ILE A 9 7.53 9.58 13.16
N GLU A 10 8.16 8.58 12.55
CA GLU A 10 8.96 8.75 11.33
C GLU A 10 8.14 9.22 10.13
N LEU A 11 6.93 8.69 9.98
CA LEU A 11 6.00 9.07 8.91
C LEU A 11 5.24 10.37 9.20
N GLY A 12 5.30 10.88 10.44
CA GLY A 12 4.46 12.01 10.87
C GLY A 12 2.97 11.67 10.97
N VAL A 13 2.61 10.38 11.06
CA VAL A 13 1.24 9.90 11.12
C VAL A 13 0.97 9.34 12.51
N SER A 14 0.56 10.23 13.43
CA SER A 14 0.29 9.85 14.83
C SER A 14 -0.82 8.80 14.96
N ASP A 15 -1.76 8.79 14.01
CA ASP A 15 -2.90 7.88 13.98
C ASP A 15 -2.61 6.54 13.28
N LEU A 16 -1.36 6.30 12.87
CA LEU A 16 -0.94 5.06 12.21
C LEU A 16 -1.38 3.78 12.96
N PRO A 17 -1.34 3.70 14.31
CA PRO A 17 -1.85 2.53 15.02
C PRO A 17 -3.33 2.26 14.70
N ASN A 18 -4.19 3.27 14.75
CA ASN A 18 -5.62 3.12 14.49
C ASN A 18 -5.89 2.77 13.03
N ILE A 19 -5.18 3.40 12.09
CA ILE A 19 -5.26 3.06 10.66
C ILE A 19 -4.88 1.59 10.44
N LEU A 20 -3.79 1.13 11.06
CA LEU A 20 -3.36 -0.26 10.98
C LEU A 20 -4.40 -1.21 11.60
N HIS A 21 -5.07 -0.83 12.70
CA HIS A 21 -6.13 -1.62 13.32
C HIS A 21 -7.33 -1.78 12.38
N HIS A 22 -7.85 -0.68 11.83
CA HIS A 22 -8.98 -0.70 10.90
C HIS A 22 -8.64 -1.51 9.64
N PHE A 23 -7.42 -1.34 9.12
CA PHE A 23 -6.94 -2.11 7.98
C PHE A 23 -6.87 -3.62 8.28
N LEU A 24 -6.22 -4.02 9.37
CA LEU A 24 -6.12 -5.44 9.73
C LEU A 24 -7.50 -6.06 10.00
N HIS A 25 -8.41 -5.32 10.63
CA HIS A 25 -9.77 -5.78 10.86
C HIS A 25 -10.50 -6.04 9.53
N SER A 26 -10.42 -5.12 8.57
CA SER A 26 -11.08 -5.30 7.26
C SER A 26 -10.51 -6.49 6.48
N GLN A 27 -9.21 -6.76 6.59
CA GLN A 27 -8.58 -7.93 5.96
C GLN A 27 -8.97 -9.26 6.63
N LEU A 28 -9.10 -9.29 7.96
CA LEU A 28 -9.39 -10.52 8.71
C LEU A 28 -10.88 -10.87 8.75
N ASN A 29 -11.78 -9.88 8.63
CA ASN A 29 -13.22 -10.05 8.70
C ASN A 29 -13.93 -9.54 7.44
N PRO A 30 -13.69 -10.14 6.25
CA PRO A 30 -14.23 -9.63 4.98
C PRO A 30 -15.75 -9.75 4.85
N SER A 31 -16.40 -10.56 5.68
CA SER A 31 -17.86 -10.70 5.74
C SER A 31 -18.51 -9.77 6.77
N ASP A 32 -17.72 -9.03 7.55
CA ASP A 32 -18.24 -8.04 8.47
C ASP A 32 -18.68 -6.80 7.70
N SER A 33 -19.94 -6.41 7.90
CA SER A 33 -20.57 -5.27 7.21
C SER A 33 -20.43 -3.97 8.00
N HIS A 34 -19.88 -4.02 9.21
CA HIS A 34 -19.63 -2.83 9.99
C HIS A 34 -18.53 -1.98 9.35
N ASN A 35 -18.71 -0.67 9.35
CA ASN A 35 -17.66 0.24 8.93
C ASN A 35 -16.48 0.11 9.92
N PRO A 36 -15.27 -0.24 9.44
CA PRO A 36 -14.11 -0.43 10.29
C PRO A 36 -13.74 0.81 11.10
N GLU A 37 -14.09 2.02 10.65
CA GLU A 37 -13.86 3.28 11.39
C GLU A 37 -14.71 3.42 12.66
N HIS A 38 -15.79 2.65 12.80
CA HIS A 38 -16.66 2.67 13.97
C HIS A 38 -16.36 1.57 14.98
N ILE A 39 -15.38 0.72 14.70
CA ILE A 39 -15.00 -0.37 15.59
C ILE A 39 -14.17 0.21 16.73
N PRO A 40 -14.61 0.08 17.99
CA PRO A 40 -13.85 0.60 19.10
C PRO A 40 -12.45 -0.01 19.16
N CYS A 41 -11.42 0.82 19.35
CA CYS A 41 -10.00 0.40 19.38
C CYS A 41 -9.70 -0.75 20.38
N HIS A 42 -10.55 -0.98 21.39
CA HIS A 42 -10.39 -2.05 22.37
C HIS A 42 -10.88 -3.42 21.89
N GLU A 43 -11.65 -3.48 20.80
CA GLU A 43 -12.13 -4.74 20.19
C GLU A 43 -11.17 -5.25 19.11
N CYS A 44 -10.24 -4.41 18.63
CA CYS A 44 -9.27 -4.79 17.62
C CYS A 44 -8.05 -5.53 18.22
N PRO A 45 -7.54 -6.58 17.56
CA PRO A 45 -6.32 -7.23 18.01
C PRO A 45 -5.12 -6.28 17.93
N LEU A 46 -4.39 -6.14 19.04
CA LEU A 46 -3.18 -5.32 19.09
C LEU A 46 -2.07 -5.96 18.23
N TYR A 47 -1.70 -5.33 17.12
CA TYR A 47 -0.56 -5.79 16.32
C TYR A 47 0.75 -5.53 17.06
N LYS A 48 1.30 -6.59 17.68
CA LYS A 48 2.60 -6.57 18.36
C LYS A 48 3.75 -7.06 17.48
N GLY A 49 3.47 -7.35 16.20
CA GLY A 49 4.45 -7.82 15.24
C GLY A 49 5.46 -6.74 14.83
N LYS A 50 6.47 -7.16 14.07
CA LYS A 50 7.45 -6.25 13.48
C LYS A 50 6.96 -5.76 12.12
N ILE A 51 6.97 -4.45 11.89
CA ILE A 51 6.68 -3.87 10.59
C ILE A 51 7.96 -3.82 9.76
N HIS A 52 7.88 -4.34 8.54
CA HIS A 52 8.92 -4.22 7.54
C HIS A 52 8.53 -3.09 6.58
N VAL A 53 9.46 -2.17 6.34
CA VAL A 53 9.27 -1.04 5.42
C VAL A 53 10.14 -1.31 4.21
N TYR A 54 9.54 -1.27 3.03
CA TYR A 54 10.20 -1.43 1.75
C TYR A 54 10.09 -0.11 0.99
N ASN A 55 11.22 0.43 0.58
CA ASN A 55 11.30 1.71 -0.13
C ASN A 55 11.13 1.56 -1.65
N SER A 56 10.80 0.35 -2.11
CA SER A 56 10.54 0.06 -3.51
C SER A 56 9.77 -1.24 -3.67
N ALA A 57 8.98 -1.35 -4.75
CA ALA A 57 8.34 -2.59 -5.19
C ALA A 57 8.50 -2.75 -6.71
N CYS A 58 8.60 -3.97 -7.25
CA CYS A 58 8.38 -4.22 -8.68
C CYS A 58 6.93 -4.69 -8.88
N SER A 59 6.24 -4.09 -9.83
CA SER A 59 4.96 -4.54 -10.35
C SER A 59 5.20 -5.25 -11.67
N VAL A 60 4.79 -6.51 -11.77
CA VAL A 60 4.86 -7.29 -13.02
C VAL A 60 3.46 -7.37 -13.62
N PHE A 61 3.28 -6.92 -14.86
CA PHE A 61 1.99 -6.91 -15.55
C PHE A 61 2.15 -7.24 -17.03
N SER A 62 1.09 -7.74 -17.66
CA SER A 62 1.09 -7.94 -19.11
C SER A 62 0.58 -6.68 -19.80
N ALA A 63 1.33 -6.18 -20.79
CA ALA A 63 0.91 -5.06 -21.62
C ALA A 63 0.67 -5.57 -23.05
N PRO A 64 -0.58 -5.92 -23.43
CA PRO A 64 -0.87 -6.55 -24.73
C PRO A 64 -0.42 -5.72 -25.95
N SER A 65 -0.26 -4.41 -25.77
CA SER A 65 0.25 -3.48 -26.79
C SER A 65 1.77 -3.47 -26.93
N ASP A 66 2.52 -3.97 -25.94
CA ASP A 66 3.99 -4.03 -25.98
C ASP A 66 4.46 -5.42 -26.45
N LEU A 67 4.55 -5.56 -27.77
CA LEU A 67 5.04 -6.78 -28.43
C LEU A 67 6.56 -7.01 -28.27
N SER A 68 7.29 -6.06 -27.66
CA SER A 68 8.76 -6.07 -27.63
C SER A 68 9.35 -6.90 -26.48
N ARG A 69 8.54 -7.32 -25.50
CA ARG A 69 8.99 -8.09 -24.33
C ARG A 69 8.59 -9.56 -24.42
N ILE A 70 9.44 -10.42 -23.87
CA ILE A 70 9.25 -11.88 -23.85
C ILE A 70 7.89 -12.19 -23.18
N TYR A 71 6.98 -12.84 -23.93
CA TYR A 71 5.58 -13.12 -23.55
C TYR A 71 4.69 -11.88 -23.25
N GLY A 72 5.08 -10.67 -23.64
CA GLY A 72 4.30 -9.44 -23.38
C GLY A 72 4.28 -9.01 -21.90
N MET A 73 5.21 -9.51 -21.08
CA MET A 73 5.32 -9.19 -19.66
C MET A 73 6.21 -7.98 -19.40
N CYS A 74 5.67 -7.00 -18.69
CA CYS A 74 6.30 -5.81 -18.15
C CYS A 74 6.66 -5.95 -16.67
N CYS A 75 7.78 -5.36 -16.23
CA CYS A 75 8.09 -5.09 -14.81
C CYS A 75 8.45 -3.62 -14.73
N GLU A 76 7.83 -2.92 -13.78
CA GLU A 76 8.11 -1.54 -13.42
C GLU A 76 8.44 -1.47 -11.94
N TYR A 77 9.47 -0.68 -11.60
CA TYR A 77 9.85 -0.44 -10.21
C TYR A 77 9.22 0.86 -9.73
N ILE A 78 8.48 0.79 -8.64
CA ILE A 78 7.87 1.92 -7.94
C ILE A 78 8.73 2.22 -6.72
N HIS A 79 9.25 3.43 -6.61
CA HIS A 79 10.12 3.87 -5.52
C HIS A 79 9.39 4.75 -4.52
N SER A 80 9.66 4.52 -3.25
CA SER A 80 9.28 5.38 -2.13
C SER A 80 10.48 5.54 -1.19
N SER A 81 11.61 6.00 -1.74
CA SER A 81 12.85 6.09 -0.99
C SER A 81 13.05 7.51 -0.44
N PRO A 82 13.08 7.70 0.90
CA PRO A 82 13.38 9.01 1.48
C PRO A 82 14.82 9.46 1.23
N MET A 83 15.71 8.53 0.86
CA MET A 83 17.10 8.80 0.51
C MET A 83 17.53 7.88 -0.63
N TRP A 84 17.58 8.42 -1.84
CA TRP A 84 18.03 7.75 -3.04
C TRP A 84 19.42 8.24 -3.46
N ARG A 85 20.35 7.30 -3.69
CA ARG A 85 21.73 7.56 -4.13
C ARG A 85 22.46 8.64 -3.31
N ASN A 86 22.14 8.76 -2.01
CA ASN A 86 22.65 9.79 -1.10
C ASN A 86 22.41 11.24 -1.58
N ALA A 87 21.46 11.46 -2.49
CA ALA A 87 21.18 12.76 -3.10
C ALA A 87 19.91 13.42 -2.54
N GLY A 88 18.86 12.63 -2.30
CA GLY A 88 17.58 13.14 -1.80
C GLY A 88 16.45 12.12 -1.94
N PRO A 89 15.22 12.49 -1.60
CA PRO A 89 14.07 11.59 -1.73
C PRO A 89 13.72 11.31 -3.19
N GLN A 90 13.27 10.09 -3.46
CA GLN A 90 12.63 9.68 -4.72
C GLN A 90 11.30 9.00 -4.39
N PHE A 91 10.20 9.65 -4.78
CA PHE A 91 8.85 9.14 -4.64
C PHE A 91 8.21 9.07 -6.02
N ASP A 92 7.94 7.86 -6.48
CA ASP A 92 7.20 7.64 -7.71
C ASP A 92 5.70 7.84 -7.44
N CYS A 93 5.01 8.48 -8.38
CA CYS A 93 3.57 8.71 -8.28
C CYS A 93 2.83 7.48 -8.82
N VAL A 94 1.83 7.01 -8.09
CA VAL A 94 0.92 5.99 -8.58
C VAL A 94 -0.50 6.55 -8.71
N PHE A 95 -1.30 5.90 -9.55
CA PHE A 95 -2.73 6.14 -9.62
C PHE A 95 -3.47 4.92 -9.08
N ILE A 96 -4.37 5.16 -8.14
CA ILE A 96 -5.26 4.13 -7.60
C ILE A 96 -6.67 4.37 -8.11
N VAL A 97 -7.39 3.30 -8.41
CA VAL A 97 -8.81 3.38 -8.79
C VAL A 97 -9.62 3.60 -7.51
N THR A 98 -10.33 4.71 -7.43
CA THR A 98 -11.16 5.08 -6.27
C THR A 98 -12.66 4.98 -6.54
N ASP A 99 -13.08 5.07 -7.80
CA ASP A 99 -14.48 4.95 -8.20
C ASP A 99 -14.62 4.02 -9.40
N LEU A 100 -15.22 2.85 -9.19
CA LEU A 100 -15.47 1.85 -10.23
C LEU A 100 -16.61 2.25 -11.20
N GLN A 101 -17.40 3.26 -10.86
CA GLN A 101 -18.48 3.76 -11.71
C GLN A 101 -18.05 4.92 -12.61
N ALA A 102 -16.92 5.57 -12.30
CA ALA A 102 -16.35 6.61 -13.14
C ALA A 102 -15.58 5.99 -14.32
N GLU A 103 -15.74 6.57 -15.51
CA GLU A 103 -15.05 6.11 -16.71
C GLU A 103 -13.63 6.66 -16.83
N GLY A 104 -12.72 5.82 -17.33
CA GLY A 104 -11.36 6.22 -17.69
C GLY A 104 -10.58 6.86 -16.54
N MET A 105 -9.85 7.94 -16.83
CA MET A 105 -8.98 8.62 -15.86
C MET A 105 -9.76 9.30 -14.71
N CYS A 106 -11.07 9.53 -14.87
CA CYS A 106 -11.90 10.11 -13.80
C CYS A 106 -12.06 9.17 -12.60
N SER A 107 -11.82 7.87 -12.78
CA SER A 107 -11.81 6.88 -11.70
C SER A 107 -10.56 6.93 -10.83
N LEU A 108 -9.53 7.67 -11.24
CA LEU A 108 -8.19 7.58 -10.68
C LEU A 108 -7.88 8.71 -9.69
N HIS A 109 -7.23 8.35 -8.58
CA HIS A 109 -6.66 9.29 -7.63
C HIS A 109 -5.14 9.13 -7.56
N GLN A 110 -4.42 10.25 -7.54
CA GLN A 110 -2.96 10.26 -7.39
C GLN A 110 -2.58 10.00 -5.94
N GLN A 111 -1.67 9.06 -5.71
CA GLN A 111 -1.12 8.76 -4.39
C GLN A 111 0.42 8.75 -4.44
N ASN A 112 1.05 9.57 -3.60
CA ASN A 112 2.51 9.75 -3.56
C ASN A 112 3.20 8.93 -2.44
N HIS A 113 2.41 8.24 -1.60
CA HIS A 113 2.90 7.32 -0.56
C HIS A 113 2.20 5.98 -0.70
N LEU A 114 2.89 5.03 -1.34
CA LEU A 114 2.42 3.67 -1.47
C LEU A 114 2.89 2.83 -0.28
N PHE A 115 1.95 2.31 0.50
CA PHE A 115 2.21 1.19 1.41
C PHE A 115 1.81 -0.08 0.67
N GLY A 116 2.79 -0.77 0.08
CA GLY A 116 2.54 -2.05 -0.56
C GLY A 116 2.44 -3.16 0.48
N THR A 117 1.29 -3.81 0.59
CA THR A 117 1.19 -5.15 1.17
C THR A 117 1.36 -6.17 0.06
N GLU A 118 2.45 -6.93 0.09
CA GLU A 118 2.64 -8.07 -0.81
C GLU A 118 1.66 -9.18 -0.39
N ALA A 119 0.52 -9.29 -1.09
CA ALA A 119 -0.34 -10.46 -1.00
C ALA A 119 0.17 -11.47 -2.03
N THR A 120 1.09 -12.35 -1.63
CA THR A 120 1.38 -13.55 -2.39
C THR A 120 0.14 -14.44 -2.32
N VAL A 121 -0.63 -14.54 -3.40
CA VAL A 121 -1.65 -15.58 -3.54
C VAL A 121 -0.89 -16.89 -3.81
N PRO A 122 -0.88 -17.87 -2.88
CA PRO A 122 -0.30 -19.17 -3.19
C PRO A 122 -1.19 -19.87 -4.23
N GLN A 123 -0.52 -20.55 -5.18
CA GLN A 123 -1.13 -21.31 -6.27
C GLN A 123 -2.11 -22.38 -5.80
#